data_AF-A0A3E5AKZ8-F1
#
_entry.id   AF-A0A3E5AKZ8-F1
#
_cell.length_a   1.000
_cell.length_b   1.000
_cell.length_c   1.000
_cell.angle_alpha   90.00
_cell.angle_beta   90.00
_cell.angle_gamma   90.00
#
_symmetry.space_group_name_H-M   'P 1'
#
loop_
_entity.id
_entity.type
_entity.pdbx_description
1 polymer ?
#
loop_
_entity_poly.entity_id
_entity_poly.type
_entity_poly.pdbx_seq_one_letter_code
_entity_poly.pdbx_strand_id
1 'polypeptide(L)'
;MGKKSKLTDDRMIDSICTSDERLEDFLMEIGRRLKEERIKKGYSVSELSQLSGVAATIIYRIESSTNPVGLRSRLRLMWSLNVSPAQLIPFDEYAHSKTFGDVIEEMTSNLSPKQKQYLLKVIMTDIGFLNADSSLIKSDIEYSNGIIVENKK
;
A
#
# COMPACT_ATOMS: atom_id res chain seq x y z
N MET A 1 17.02 -3.59 34.38
CA MET A 1 17.24 -3.18 32.97
C MET A 1 15.88 -2.82 32.37
N GLY A 2 15.70 -1.55 32.00
CA GLY A 2 14.40 -1.00 31.61
C GLY A 2 13.87 -1.61 30.31
N LYS A 3 12.57 -1.94 30.29
CA LYS A 3 11.85 -2.25 29.06
C LYS A 3 11.99 -1.05 28.11
N LYS A 4 12.77 -1.19 27.04
CA LYS A 4 12.73 -0.24 25.93
C LYS A 4 11.28 -0.23 25.43
N SER A 5 10.63 0.92 25.54
CA SER A 5 9.29 1.17 25.02
C SER A 5 9.26 0.75 23.55
N LYS A 6 8.19 0.09 23.10
CA LYS A 6 7.96 -0.33 21.69
C LYS A 6 7.86 0.85 20.69
N LEU A 7 8.32 2.04 21.08
CA LEU A 7 8.20 3.30 20.35
C LEU A 7 9.46 3.66 19.56
N THR A 8 10.55 2.90 19.69
CA THR A 8 11.81 3.12 18.96
C THR A 8 11.93 2.10 17.82
N ASP A 9 10.90 2.02 17.00
CA ASP A 9 11.08 1.43 15.69
C ASP A 9 11.64 2.54 14.80
N ASP A 10 12.87 2.40 14.33
CA ASP A 10 13.49 3.40 13.44
C ASP A 10 12.64 3.59 12.16
N ARG A 11 11.77 2.62 11.83
CA ARG A 11 10.75 2.71 10.77
C ARG A 11 9.62 3.71 11.08
N MET A 12 9.30 3.94 12.35
CA MET A 12 8.37 5.01 12.75
C MET A 12 9.04 6.37 12.66
N ILE A 13 10.35 6.47 12.94
CA ILE A 13 11.11 7.72 12.92
C ILE A 13 11.17 8.32 11.50
N ASP A 14 11.15 7.48 10.47
CA ASP A 14 11.14 7.89 9.06
C ASP A 14 9.74 7.91 8.39
N SER A 15 8.66 7.69 9.15
CA SER A 15 7.31 7.66 8.58
C SER A 15 6.72 9.06 8.37
N ILE A 16 5.66 9.19 7.55
CA ILE A 16 4.86 10.42 7.39
C ILE A 16 4.34 11.01 8.72
N CYS A 17 4.42 10.25 9.81
CA CYS A 17 4.02 10.64 11.16
C CYS A 17 5.08 11.49 11.91
N THR A 18 6.27 11.73 11.35
CA THR A 18 7.40 12.34 12.08
C THR A 18 7.85 13.70 11.62
N SER A 19 7.35 14.20 10.48
CA SER A 19 7.49 15.60 10.10
C SER A 19 6.33 16.11 9.25
N ASP A 20 5.92 17.36 9.51
CA ASP A 20 4.90 18.05 8.71
C ASP A 20 5.34 18.22 7.25
N GLU A 21 6.64 18.37 7.01
CA GLU A 21 7.23 18.45 5.67
C GLU A 21 7.00 17.17 4.86
N ARG A 22 7.26 15.99 5.44
CA ARG A 22 7.02 14.70 4.75
C ARG A 22 5.53 14.45 4.53
N LEU A 23 4.69 14.87 5.46
CA LEU A 23 3.24 14.82 5.28
C LEU A 23 2.80 15.71 4.11
N GLU A 24 3.36 16.91 3.98
CA GLU A 24 3.03 17.80 2.87
C GLU A 24 3.53 17.25 1.52
N ASP A 25 4.74 16.69 1.46
CA ASP A 25 5.27 16.01 0.28
C ASP A 25 4.38 14.83 -0.15
N PHE A 26 3.94 14.03 0.82
CA PHE A 26 3.00 12.94 0.60
C PHE A 26 1.66 13.43 0.03
N LEU A 27 1.11 14.50 0.61
CA LEU A 27 -0.14 15.10 0.16
C LEU A 27 -0.01 15.74 -1.23
N MET A 28 1.16 16.28 -1.56
CA MET A 28 1.51 16.84 -2.86
C MET A 28 1.56 15.75 -3.92
N GLU A 29 2.18 14.62 -3.62
CA GLU A 29 2.28 13.48 -4.54
C GLU A 29 0.89 12.91 -4.88
N ILE A 30 -0.02 12.83 -3.90
CA ILE A 30 -1.42 12.48 -4.15
C ILE A 30 -2.08 13.46 -5.14
N GLY A 31 -1.88 14.76 -4.93
CA GLY A 31 -2.43 15.81 -5.78
C GLY A 31 -1.91 15.71 -7.23
N ARG A 32 -0.61 15.45 -7.39
CA ARG A 32 0.04 15.23 -8.69
C ARG A 32 -0.55 14.01 -9.41
N ARG A 33 -0.62 12.85 -8.74
CA ARG A 33 -1.18 11.61 -9.34
C ARG A 33 -2.64 11.78 -9.73
N LEU A 34 -3.43 12.48 -8.90
CA LEU A 34 -4.83 12.77 -9.22
C LEU A 34 -4.97 13.62 -10.48
N LYS A 35 -4.14 14.66 -10.62
CA LYS A 35 -4.08 15.51 -11.83
C LYS A 35 -3.73 14.70 -13.07
N GLU A 36 -2.75 13.82 -12.96
CA GLU A 36 -2.32 12.95 -14.06
C GLU A 36 -3.42 12.02 -14.52
N GLU A 37 -4.09 11.34 -13.59
CA GLU A 37 -5.23 10.48 -13.93
C GLU A 37 -6.40 11.28 -14.51
N ARG A 38 -6.68 12.49 -14.02
CA ARG A 38 -7.69 13.38 -14.62
C ARG A 38 -7.36 13.69 -16.08
N ILE A 39 -6.12 14.13 -16.36
CA ILE A 39 -5.66 14.49 -17.71
C ILE A 39 -5.66 13.26 -18.63
N LYS A 40 -5.17 12.12 -18.14
CA LYS A 40 -5.14 10.84 -18.88
C LYS A 40 -6.54 10.38 -19.28
N LYS A 41 -7.55 10.64 -18.45
CA LYS A 41 -8.96 10.34 -18.75
C LYS A 41 -9.66 11.45 -19.54
N GLY A 42 -8.96 12.53 -19.89
CA GLY A 42 -9.47 13.61 -20.75
C GLY A 42 -10.41 14.60 -20.07
N TYR A 43 -10.52 14.59 -18.73
CA TYR A 43 -11.40 15.51 -18.01
C TYR A 43 -10.72 16.87 -17.78
N SER A 44 -11.45 17.95 -18.03
CA SER A 44 -11.12 19.28 -17.51
C SER A 44 -11.42 19.38 -16.01
N VAL A 45 -10.89 20.41 -15.36
CA VAL A 45 -11.20 20.69 -13.94
C VAL A 45 -12.68 21.02 -13.74
N SER A 46 -13.31 21.71 -14.71
CA SER A 46 -14.74 22.03 -14.67
C SER A 46 -15.60 20.77 -14.73
N GLU A 47 -15.28 19.84 -15.63
CA GLU A 47 -16.01 18.57 -15.76
C GLU A 47 -15.84 17.70 -14.52
N LEU A 48 -14.62 17.60 -13.97
CA LEU A 48 -14.40 16.88 -12.71
C LEU A 48 -15.14 17.55 -11.54
N SER A 49 -15.25 18.87 -11.53
CA SER A 49 -16.00 19.63 -10.53
C SER A 49 -17.48 19.24 -10.55
N GLN A 50 -18.08 19.20 -11.73
CA GLN A 50 -19.47 18.80 -11.92
C GLN A 50 -19.69 17.34 -11.52
N LEU A 51 -18.78 16.45 -11.92
CA LEU A 51 -18.89 15.01 -11.66
C LEU A 51 -18.74 14.65 -10.17
N SER A 52 -17.80 15.30 -9.48
CA SER A 52 -17.49 15.01 -8.06
C SER A 52 -18.34 15.82 -7.08
N GLY A 53 -18.93 16.93 -7.53
CA GLY A 53 -19.57 17.94 -6.67
C GLY A 53 -18.57 18.70 -5.78
N VAL A 54 -17.29 18.70 -6.14
CA VAL A 54 -16.22 19.47 -5.47
C VAL A 54 -15.96 20.74 -6.28
N ALA A 55 -15.93 21.89 -5.63
CA ALA A 55 -15.70 23.17 -6.31
C ALA A 55 -14.36 23.19 -7.08
N ALA A 56 -14.34 23.73 -8.30
CA ALA A 56 -13.15 23.81 -9.14
C ALA A 56 -11.94 24.45 -8.43
N THR A 57 -12.17 25.46 -7.58
CA THR A 57 -11.12 26.10 -6.77
C THR A 57 -10.44 25.13 -5.80
N ILE A 58 -11.20 24.18 -5.25
CA ILE A 58 -10.68 23.12 -4.37
C ILE A 58 -9.88 22.11 -5.19
N ILE A 59 -10.33 21.77 -6.40
CA ILE A 59 -9.60 20.86 -7.30
C ILE A 59 -8.26 21.47 -7.68
N TYR A 60 -8.24 22.73 -8.12
CA TYR A 60 -6.98 23.44 -8.41
C TYR A 60 -6.03 23.44 -7.22
N ARG A 61 -6.54 23.68 -6.01
CA ARG A 61 -5.73 23.64 -4.78
C ARG A 61 -5.16 22.26 -4.47
N ILE A 62 -5.95 21.20 -4.63
CA ILE A 62 -5.48 19.81 -4.48
C ILE A 62 -4.38 19.50 -5.50
N GLU A 63 -4.60 19.85 -6.77
CA GLU A 63 -3.66 19.55 -7.86
C GLU A 63 -2.40 20.44 -7.88
N SER A 64 -2.42 21.56 -7.15
CA SER A 64 -1.29 22.49 -7.00
C SER A 64 -0.67 22.46 -5.60
N SER A 65 -1.14 21.58 -4.72
CA SER A 65 -0.62 21.41 -3.35
C SER A 65 -0.66 22.68 -2.51
N THR A 66 -1.64 23.55 -2.74
CA THR A 66 -1.79 24.80 -1.99
C THR A 66 -2.85 24.64 -0.90
N ASN A 67 -2.40 24.25 0.30
CA ASN A 67 -3.12 24.06 1.57
C ASN A 67 -3.77 22.68 1.81
N PRO A 68 -3.93 22.28 3.09
CA PRO A 68 -4.58 21.02 3.45
C PRO A 68 -6.07 21.07 3.10
N VAL A 69 -6.42 20.42 1.97
CA VAL A 69 -7.80 20.07 1.65
C VAL A 69 -8.13 18.72 2.27
N GLY A 70 -9.28 18.65 2.96
CA GLY A 70 -9.71 17.46 3.68
C GLY A 70 -9.85 16.21 2.80
N LEU A 71 -9.61 15.05 3.42
CA LEU A 71 -9.66 13.73 2.80
C LEU A 71 -10.96 13.47 2.03
N ARG A 72 -12.10 13.97 2.54
CA ARG A 72 -13.41 13.83 1.89
C ARG A 72 -13.43 14.32 0.45
N SER A 73 -12.83 15.49 0.17
CA SER A 73 -12.80 16.05 -1.18
C SER A 73 -11.90 15.22 -2.10
N ARG A 74 -10.77 14.74 -1.58
CA ARG A 74 -9.85 13.86 -2.33
C ARG A 74 -10.54 12.55 -2.73
N LEU A 75 -11.22 11.88 -1.78
CA LEU A 75 -11.95 10.63 -2.06
C LEU A 75 -13.06 10.81 -3.10
N ARG A 76 -13.83 11.91 -3.02
CA ARG A 76 -14.85 12.21 -4.04
C ARG A 76 -14.25 12.34 -5.43
N LEU A 77 -13.10 12.99 -5.56
CA LEU A 77 -12.41 13.12 -6.85
C LEU A 77 -11.90 11.76 -7.36
N MET A 78 -11.25 10.98 -6.51
CA MET A 78 -10.76 9.64 -6.86
C MET A 78 -11.89 8.74 -7.37
N TRP A 79 -13.00 8.66 -6.64
CA TRP A 79 -14.14 7.85 -7.03
C TRP A 79 -14.86 8.40 -8.27
N SER A 80 -14.98 9.71 -8.42
CA SER A 80 -15.56 10.31 -9.63
C SER A 80 -14.74 10.02 -10.88
N LEU A 81 -13.41 9.90 -10.73
CA LEU A 81 -12.53 9.44 -11.81
C LEU A 81 -12.56 7.91 -11.97
N ASN A 82 -13.31 7.15 -11.17
CA ASN A 82 -13.27 5.70 -11.12
C ASN A 82 -11.84 5.16 -10.92
N VAL A 83 -11.13 5.73 -9.94
CA VAL A 83 -9.78 5.33 -9.53
C VAL A 83 -9.82 4.95 -8.05
N SER A 84 -9.20 3.82 -7.70
CA SER A 84 -9.11 3.41 -6.30
C SER A 84 -8.14 4.32 -5.54
N PRO A 85 -8.46 4.75 -4.30
CA PRO A 85 -7.52 5.50 -3.47
C PRO A 85 -6.16 4.82 -3.33
N ALA A 86 -6.11 3.48 -3.30
CA ALA A 86 -4.87 2.71 -3.24
C ALA A 86 -3.95 2.91 -4.46
N GLN A 87 -4.47 3.36 -5.61
CA GLN A 87 -3.65 3.65 -6.79
C GLN A 87 -3.02 5.04 -6.75
N LEU A 88 -3.65 5.98 -6.02
CA LEU A 88 -3.27 7.39 -6.00
C LEU A 88 -2.57 7.80 -4.71
N ILE A 89 -2.83 7.10 -3.62
CA ILE A 89 -2.13 7.30 -2.36
C ILE A 89 -0.78 6.58 -2.52
N PRO A 90 0.35 7.31 -2.55
CA PRO A 90 1.65 6.66 -2.49
C PRO A 90 1.67 5.84 -1.20
N PHE A 91 1.91 4.55 -1.31
CA PHE A 91 2.21 3.76 -0.12
C PHE A 91 3.61 4.16 0.32
N ASP A 92 3.81 4.30 1.63
CA ASP A 92 5.12 4.56 2.22
C ASP A 92 6.06 3.41 1.81
N GLU A 93 6.86 3.62 0.76
CA GLU A 93 7.81 2.63 0.23
C GLU A 93 8.83 2.22 1.31
N TYR A 94 9.01 3.04 2.36
CA TYR A 94 9.88 2.74 3.49
C TYR A 94 9.23 1.86 4.56
N ALA A 95 7.90 1.70 4.55
CA ALA A 95 7.17 0.94 5.57
C ALA A 95 6.89 -0.54 5.21
N HIS A 96 7.14 -0.97 3.97
CA HIS A 96 6.88 -2.35 3.54
C HIS A 96 8.15 -3.10 3.16
N SER A 97 8.70 -3.85 4.11
CA SER A 97 9.34 -5.12 3.77
C SER A 97 8.34 -5.97 2.95
N LYS A 98 8.79 -6.65 1.89
CA LYS A 98 7.96 -7.59 1.10
C LYS A 98 7.05 -8.39 2.03
N THR A 99 5.74 -8.26 1.86
CA THR A 99 4.78 -9.05 2.64
C THR A 99 4.82 -10.50 2.17
N PHE A 100 4.34 -11.42 3.01
CA PHE A 100 4.19 -12.81 2.58
C PHE A 100 3.31 -12.94 1.33
N GLY A 101 2.30 -12.07 1.18
CA GLY A 101 1.46 -12.01 -0.01
C GLY A 101 2.25 -11.68 -1.27
N ASP A 102 3.13 -10.68 -1.20
CA ASP A 102 3.98 -10.27 -2.33
C ASP A 102 4.91 -11.40 -2.79
N VAL A 103 5.48 -12.14 -1.82
CA VAL A 103 6.34 -13.30 -2.11
C VAL A 103 5.55 -14.43 -2.79
N ILE A 104 4.34 -14.73 -2.31
CA ILE A 104 3.47 -15.74 -2.92
C ILE A 104 3.07 -15.32 -4.34
N GLU A 105 2.75 -14.06 -4.55
CA GLU A 105 2.38 -13.55 -5.88
C GLU A 105 3.56 -13.64 -6.85
N GLU A 106 4.76 -13.24 -6.43
CA GLU A 106 5.99 -13.36 -7.22
C GLU A 106 6.30 -14.81 -7.59
N MET A 107 6.28 -15.72 -6.60
CA MET A 107 6.58 -17.14 -6.79
C MET A 107 5.55 -17.85 -7.68
N THR A 108 4.30 -17.38 -7.70
CA THR A 108 3.21 -18.02 -8.46
C THR A 108 2.87 -17.30 -9.77
N SER A 109 3.57 -16.22 -10.10
CA SER A 109 3.32 -15.37 -11.28
C SER A 109 3.24 -16.18 -12.59
N ASN A 110 4.11 -17.17 -12.76
CA ASN A 110 4.21 -18.00 -13.97
C ASN A 110 3.33 -19.26 -13.97
N LEU A 111 2.50 -19.47 -12.94
CA LEU A 111 1.63 -20.65 -12.85
C LEU A 111 0.31 -20.45 -13.58
N SER A 112 -0.14 -21.48 -14.29
CA SER A 112 -1.48 -21.52 -14.89
C SER A 112 -2.56 -21.56 -13.80
N PRO A 113 -3.82 -21.19 -14.12
CA PRO A 113 -4.93 -21.25 -13.16
C PRO A 113 -5.12 -22.62 -12.50
N LYS A 114 -4.92 -23.71 -13.25
CA LYS A 114 -5.01 -25.08 -12.73
C LYS A 114 -3.89 -25.39 -11.73
N GLN A 115 -2.68 -24.91 -11.98
CA GLN A 115 -1.53 -25.07 -11.07
C GLN A 115 -1.71 -24.26 -9.80
N LYS A 116 -2.24 -23.02 -9.89
CA LYS A 116 -2.58 -22.20 -8.72
C LYS A 116 -3.67 -22.84 -7.86
N GLN A 117 -4.70 -23.43 -8.48
CA GLN A 117 -5.75 -24.18 -7.76
C GLN A 117 -5.20 -25.42 -7.05
N TYR A 118 -4.30 -26.16 -7.69
CA TYR A 118 -3.63 -27.29 -7.05
C TYR A 118 -2.78 -26.84 -5.85
N LEU A 119 -1.99 -25.78 -6.02
CA LEU A 119 -1.19 -25.21 -4.94
C LEU A 119 -2.06 -24.79 -3.75
N LEU A 120 -3.18 -24.12 -4.00
CA LEU A 120 -4.13 -23.74 -2.96
C LEU A 120 -4.66 -24.97 -2.20
N LYS A 121 -4.99 -26.06 -2.91
CA LYS A 121 -5.43 -27.32 -2.30
C LYS A 121 -4.37 -27.90 -1.37
N VAL A 122 -3.10 -27.89 -1.77
CA VAL A 122 -1.98 -28.36 -0.93
C VAL A 122 -1.85 -27.49 0.32
N ILE A 123 -1.82 -26.17 0.16
CA ILE A 123 -1.75 -25.23 1.28
C ILE A 123 -2.91 -25.44 2.27
N MET A 124 -4.14 -25.62 1.78
CA MET A 124 -5.31 -25.87 2.64
C MET A 124 -5.21 -27.19 3.40
N THR A 125 -4.63 -28.20 2.77
CA THR A 125 -4.39 -29.51 3.40
C THR A 125 -3.36 -29.38 4.52
N ASP A 126 -2.26 -28.69 4.24
CA ASP A 126 -1.17 -28.47 5.21
C ASP A 126 -1.62 -27.57 6.37
N ILE A 127 -2.44 -26.55 6.13
CA ILE A 127 -3.06 -25.74 7.19
C ILE A 127 -3.90 -26.62 8.13
N GLY A 128 -4.63 -27.59 7.59
CA GLY A 128 -5.39 -28.55 8.39
C GLY A 128 -4.50 -29.35 9.35
N PHE A 129 -3.31 -29.75 8.90
CA PHE A 129 -2.32 -30.43 9.74
C PHE A 129 -1.65 -29.50 10.75
N LEU A 130 -1.28 -28.27 10.34
CA LEU A 130 -0.63 -27.28 11.21
C LEU A 130 -1.53 -26.82 12.36
N ASN A 131 -2.84 -26.75 12.14
CA ASN A 131 -3.81 -26.44 13.19
C ASN A 131 -3.99 -27.58 14.21
N ALA A 132 -3.59 -28.82 13.88
CA ALA A 132 -3.72 -29.98 14.75
C ALA A 132 -2.52 -30.17 15.68
N ASP A 133 -1.31 -29.78 15.26
CA ASP A 133 -0.10 -29.83 16.10
C ASP A 133 0.94 -28.77 15.68
N SER A 134 0.93 -27.63 16.37
CA SER A 134 1.83 -26.51 16.11
C SER A 134 3.25 -26.71 16.66
N SER A 135 3.50 -27.79 17.42
CA SER A 135 4.83 -28.10 17.99
C SER A 135 5.79 -28.75 16.99
N LEU A 136 5.29 -29.19 15.83
CA LEU A 136 6.06 -29.80 14.75
C LEU A 136 6.77 -28.78 13.84
N ILE A 137 6.57 -27.48 14.06
CA ILE A 137 7.16 -26.43 13.24
C ILE A 137 8.54 -26.08 13.78
N LYS A 138 9.59 -26.52 13.07
CA LYS A 138 10.92 -25.89 13.12
C LYS A 138 11.13 -25.20 11.78
N SER A 139 11.04 -23.86 11.75
CA SER A 139 11.32 -23.09 10.55
C SER A 139 12.82 -22.78 10.48
N ASP A 140 13.53 -23.38 9.53
CA ASP A 140 14.92 -23.00 9.18
C ASP A 140 14.97 -21.69 8.36
N ILE A 141 13.80 -21.13 8.01
CA ILE A 141 13.63 -19.90 7.24
C ILE A 141 13.24 -18.79 8.21
N GLU A 142 14.21 -17.95 8.58
CA GLU A 142 13.92 -16.66 9.21
C GLU A 142 13.58 -15.65 8.12
N TYR A 143 12.35 -15.14 8.15
CA TYR A 143 11.96 -13.98 7.36
C TYR A 143 12.53 -12.72 8.01
N SER A 144 13.80 -12.44 7.75
CA SER A 144 14.42 -11.14 8.08
C SER A 144 14.67 -10.36 6.80
N ASN A 145 14.07 -9.17 6.73
CA ASN A 145 14.34 -8.15 5.70
C ASN A 145 14.16 -8.60 4.23
N GLY A 146 13.19 -9.48 3.95
CA GLY A 146 12.78 -9.78 2.57
C GLY A 146 13.79 -10.55 1.71
N ILE A 147 14.79 -11.19 2.32
CA ILE A 147 15.74 -12.10 1.64
C ILE A 147 15.61 -13.49 2.28
N ILE A 148 15.43 -14.52 1.46
CA ILE A 148 15.57 -15.92 1.92
C ILE A 148 17.05 -16.12 2.24
N VAL A 149 17.41 -16.15 3.51
CA VAL A 149 18.76 -16.52 3.94
C VAL A 149 18.75 -18.01 4.22
N GLU A 150 19.27 -18.82 3.29
CA GLU A 150 19.55 -20.22 3.59
C GLU A 150 20.68 -20.29 4.63
N ASN A 151 20.40 -20.86 5.80
CA ASN A 151 21.44 -21.20 6.77
C ASN A 151 22.30 -22.34 6.19
N LYS A 152 23.43 -21.99 5.56
CA LYS A 152 24.48 -22.97 5.27
C LYS A 152 25.09 -23.41 6.61
N LYS A 153 24.89 -24.69 6.93
CA LYS A 153 25.67 -25.41 7.94
C LYS A 153 27.16 -25.37 7.64
#